data_AF-A0A5B9CYB0-F1
#
_entry.id   AF-A0A5B9CYB0-F1
#
_cell.length_a   1.000
_cell.length_b   1.000
_cell.length_c   1.000
_cell.angle_alpha   90.00
_cell.angle_beta   90.00
_cell.angle_gamma   90.00
#
_symmetry.space_group_name_H-M   'P 1'
#
loop_
_entity.id
_entity.type
_entity.pdbx_description
1 polymer ?
#
loop_
_entity_poly.entity_id
_entity_poly.type
_entity_poly.pdbx_seq_one_letter_code
_entity_poly.pdbx_strand_id
1 'polypeptide(L)'
;MNKIILTALLLCTGIIAVGCEKNYSVEEFKKDEKLRKEWKEKCNKLEPPAFMKSQNCVNFAQAGMELFQEHYRDLAKKLRENSQSGNETEKQQDNN
;
A
#
# COMPACT_ATOMS: atom_id res chain seq x y z
N MET A 1 10.00 43.78 27.62
CA MET A 1 9.40 42.51 28.10
C MET A 1 8.31 41.96 27.18
N ASN A 2 7.60 42.75 26.37
CA ASN A 2 6.56 42.22 25.46
C ASN A 2 7.09 41.56 24.18
N LYS A 3 8.30 41.91 23.72
CA LYS A 3 8.87 41.40 22.46
C LYS A 3 9.17 39.89 22.51
N ILE A 4 9.61 39.39 23.68
CA ILE A 4 9.97 37.98 23.89
C ILE A 4 8.71 37.08 23.88
N ILE A 5 7.61 37.58 24.45
CA ILE A 5 6.33 36.86 24.49
C ILE A 5 5.75 36.72 23.08
N LEU A 6 5.84 37.77 22.26
CA LEU A 6 5.34 37.75 20.88
C LEU A 6 6.14 36.77 19.99
N THR A 7 7.47 36.72 20.15
CA THR A 7 8.32 35.75 19.43
C THR A 7 8.10 34.31 19.88
N ALA A 8 7.83 34.08 21.17
CA ALA A 8 7.51 32.76 21.68
C ALA A 8 6.15 32.24 21.15
N LEU A 9 5.13 33.12 21.05
CA LEU A 9 3.84 32.76 20.47
C LEU A 9 3.92 32.39 18.98
N LEU A 10 4.72 33.12 18.19
CA LEU A 10 4.94 32.85 16.77
C LEU A 10 5.72 31.55 16.51
N LEU A 11 6.65 31.19 17.40
CA LEU A 11 7.34 29.90 17.36
C LEU A 11 6.38 28.74 17.69
N CYS A 12 5.47 28.92 18.66
CA CYS A 12 4.48 27.90 19.00
C CYS A 12 3.48 27.63 17.88
N THR A 13 3.07 28.61 17.09
CA THR A 13 2.18 28.39 15.93
C THR A 13 2.89 27.79 14.73
N GLY A 14 4.20 28.04 14.57
CA GLY A 14 5.03 27.42 13.52
C GLY A 14 5.39 25.95 13.79
N ILE A 15 5.43 25.52 15.05
CA ILE A 15 5.79 24.15 15.46
C ILE A 15 4.62 23.16 15.26
N ILE A 16 3.37 23.64 15.17
CA ILE A 16 2.18 22.76 14.99
C ILE A 16 2.12 22.16 13.56
N ALA A 17 2.93 22.65 12.62
CA ALA A 17 3.04 22.06 11.29
C ALA A 17 3.82 20.73 11.26
N VAL A 18 4.44 20.31 12.37
CA VAL A 18 5.02 18.97 12.54
C VAL A 18 3.95 18.07 13.15
N GLY A 19 2.99 17.57 12.35
CA GLY A 19 2.04 16.61 12.92
C GLY A 19 0.91 16.06 12.07
N CYS A 20 0.56 16.68 10.93
CA CYS A 20 -0.40 16.04 10.01
C CYS A 20 0.37 15.26 8.95
N GLU A 21 0.83 14.06 9.30
CA GLU A 21 1.26 13.11 8.27
C GLU A 21 0.06 12.82 7.36
N LYS A 22 0.24 12.95 6.04
CA LYS A 22 -0.82 12.71 5.07
C LYS A 22 -1.37 11.29 5.28
N ASN A 23 -2.69 11.16 5.36
CA ASN A 23 -3.34 9.86 5.28
C ASN A 23 -3.46 9.45 3.81
N TYR A 24 -2.80 8.35 3.46
CA TYR A 24 -2.84 7.73 2.14
C TYR A 24 -3.92 6.66 2.10
N SER A 25 -4.71 6.66 1.04
CA SER A 25 -5.69 5.62 0.76
C SER A 25 -5.02 4.31 0.31
N VAL A 26 -5.77 3.20 0.40
CA VAL A 26 -5.35 1.89 -0.12
C VAL A 26 -5.02 1.98 -1.63
N GLU A 27 -5.82 2.71 -2.39
CA GLU A 27 -5.62 2.91 -3.83
C GLU A 27 -4.35 3.68 -4.18
N GLU A 28 -3.99 4.70 -3.39
CA GLU A 28 -2.70 5.38 -3.55
C GLU A 28 -1.54 4.42 -3.29
N PHE A 29 -1.64 3.60 -2.25
CA PHE A 29 -0.65 2.55 -2.00
C PHE A 29 -0.57 1.52 -3.12
N LYS A 30 -1.68 1.12 -3.75
CA LYS A 30 -1.65 0.16 -4.87
C LYS A 30 -0.95 0.72 -6.11
N LYS A 31 -1.13 2.01 -6.39
CA LYS A 31 -0.60 2.67 -7.60
C LYS A 31 0.86 3.11 -7.47
N ASP A 32 1.33 3.42 -6.26
CA ASP A 32 2.67 3.99 -6.06
C ASP A 32 3.61 3.02 -5.32
N GLU A 33 4.54 2.43 -6.06
CA GLU A 33 5.56 1.53 -5.50
C GLU A 33 6.55 2.26 -4.57
N LYS A 34 6.88 3.52 -4.88
CA LYS A 34 7.81 4.31 -4.06
C LYS A 34 7.18 4.61 -2.70
N LEU A 35 5.89 4.97 -2.70
CA LEU A 35 5.11 5.16 -1.47
C LEU A 35 5.08 3.87 -0.64
N ARG A 36 4.84 2.70 -1.25
CA ARG A 36 4.91 1.41 -0.54
C ARG A 36 6.28 1.15 0.07
N LYS A 37 7.37 1.44 -0.64
CA LYS A 37 8.75 1.23 -0.14
C LYS A 37 9.03 2.11 1.08
N GLU A 38 8.67 3.39 1.01
CA GLU A 38 8.84 4.31 2.14
C GLU A 38 8.06 3.84 3.37
N TRP A 39 6.79 3.49 3.18
CA TRP A 39 5.91 3.09 4.28
C TRP A 39 6.21 1.70 4.82
N LYS A 40 6.76 0.79 4.00
CA LYS A 40 7.29 -0.49 4.49
C LYS A 40 8.34 -0.28 5.56
N GLU A 41 9.32 0.59 5.31
CA GLU A 41 10.39 0.88 6.28
C GLU A 41 9.86 1.57 7.54
N LYS A 42 8.86 2.44 7.42
CA LYS A 42 8.20 3.08 8.57
C LYS A 42 7.43 2.06 9.42
N CYS A 43 6.58 1.25 8.79
CA CYS A 43 5.70 0.31 9.48
C CYS A 43 6.46 -0.89 10.08
N ASN A 44 7.56 -1.35 9.46
CA ASN A 44 8.39 -2.44 10.00
C ASN A 44 9.10 -2.09 11.32
N LYS A 45 9.23 -0.80 11.63
CA LYS A 45 9.83 -0.33 12.89
C LYS A 45 8.82 -0.24 14.04
N LEU A 46 7.54 -0.47 13.76
CA LEU A 46 6.46 -0.35 14.73
C LEU A 46 6.11 -1.73 15.31
N GLU A 47 6.03 -1.79 16.63
CA GLU A 47 5.39 -2.91 17.33
C GLU A 47 3.90 -3.01 16.95
N PRO A 48 3.27 -4.20 17.03
CA PRO A 48 1.89 -4.41 16.58
C PRO A 48 0.86 -3.38 17.12
N PRO A 49 0.91 -2.95 18.40
CA PRO A 49 -0.03 -1.93 18.89
C PRO A 49 0.15 -0.55 18.25
N ALA A 50 1.40 -0.17 17.92
CA ALA A 50 1.69 1.10 17.26
C ALA A 50 1.38 1.03 15.76
N PHE A 51 1.62 -0.12 15.13
CA PHE A 51 1.21 -0.39 13.75
C PHE A 51 -0.30 -0.17 13.56
N MET A 52 -1.13 -0.78 14.42
CA MET A 52 -2.59 -0.72 14.31
C MET A 52 -3.18 0.68 14.57
N LYS A 53 -2.44 1.56 15.27
CA LYS A 53 -2.83 2.96 15.48
C LYS A 53 -2.52 3.85 14.27
N SER A 54 -1.63 3.41 13.38
CA SER A 54 -1.29 4.13 12.15
C SER A 54 -2.21 3.72 11.02
N GLN A 55 -3.15 4.60 10.64
CA GLN A 55 -4.05 4.36 9.52
C GLN A 55 -3.29 4.08 8.22
N ASN A 56 -2.14 4.73 8.02
CA ASN A 56 -1.29 4.49 6.86
C ASN A 56 -0.66 3.10 6.87
N CYS A 57 -0.27 2.56 8.03
CA CYS A 57 0.24 1.18 8.11
C CYS A 57 -0.86 0.14 7.87
N VAL A 58 -2.07 0.40 8.38
CA VAL A 58 -3.25 -0.44 8.09
C VAL A 58 -3.56 -0.42 6.59
N ASN A 59 -3.61 0.76 5.97
CA ASN A 59 -3.89 0.91 4.54
C ASN A 59 -2.78 0.31 3.66
N PHE A 60 -1.51 0.48 4.07
CA PHE A 60 -0.36 -0.15 3.41
C PHE A 60 -0.45 -1.68 3.42
N ALA A 61 -0.75 -2.29 4.58
CA ALA A 61 -0.91 -3.74 4.67
C ALA A 61 -2.10 -4.24 3.86
N GLN A 62 -3.23 -3.53 3.91
CA GLN A 62 -4.39 -3.87 3.09
C GLN A 62 -4.06 -3.82 1.59
N ALA A 63 -3.39 -2.76 1.11
CA ALA A 63 -2.97 -2.65 -0.28
C ALA A 63 -2.04 -3.79 -0.69
N GLY A 64 -1.11 -4.20 0.19
CA GLY A 64 -0.24 -5.34 -0.04
C GLY A 64 -1.01 -6.66 -0.19
N MET A 65 -2.02 -6.89 0.65
CA MET A 65 -2.89 -8.06 0.58
C MET A 65 -3.75 -8.08 -0.69
N GLU A 66 -4.31 -6.94 -1.09
CA GLU A 66 -5.10 -6.84 -2.34
C GLU A 66 -4.24 -7.10 -3.58
N LEU A 67 -3.05 -6.49 -3.67
CA LEU A 67 -2.12 -6.74 -4.77
C LEU A 67 -1.69 -8.21 -4.86
N PHE A 68 -1.45 -8.84 -3.70
CA PHE A 68 -1.15 -10.27 -3.63
C PHE A 68 -2.31 -11.09 -4.18
N GLN A 69 -3.55 -10.84 -3.72
CA GLN A 69 -4.73 -11.55 -4.19
C GLN A 69 -4.99 -11.36 -5.69
N GLU A 70 -4.85 -10.14 -6.19
CA GLU A 70 -4.95 -9.80 -7.62
C GLU A 70 -3.93 -10.61 -8.44
N HIS A 71 -2.67 -10.63 -8.02
CA HIS A 71 -1.61 -11.38 -8.68
C HIS A 71 -1.93 -12.89 -8.80
N TYR A 72 -2.35 -13.53 -7.70
CA TYR A 72 -2.66 -14.96 -7.72
C TYR A 72 -3.95 -15.28 -8.49
N ARG A 73 -4.92 -14.37 -8.49
CA ARG A 73 -6.12 -14.50 -9.33
C ARG A 73 -5.76 -14.50 -10.80
N ASP A 74 -4.88 -13.58 -11.22
CA ASP A 74 -4.42 -13.49 -12.61
C ASP A 74 -3.60 -14.71 -13.02
N LEU A 75 -2.74 -15.21 -12.13
CA LEU A 75 -2.01 -16.46 -12.37
C LEU A 75 -2.96 -17.66 -12.54
N ALA A 76 -3.93 -17.81 -11.64
CA ALA A 76 -4.91 -18.89 -11.72
C ALA A 76 -5.73 -18.82 -13.02
N LYS A 77 -6.10 -17.62 -13.46
CA LYS A 77 -6.79 -17.40 -14.73
C LYS A 77 -5.94 -17.84 -15.92
N LYS A 78 -4.67 -17.40 -15.99
CA LYS A 78 -3.73 -17.79 -17.06
C LYS A 78 -3.52 -19.30 -17.13
N LEU A 79 -3.37 -19.96 -15.98
CA LEU A 79 -3.21 -21.41 -15.92
C LEU A 79 -4.44 -22.14 -16.45
N ARG A 80 -5.65 -21.65 -16.15
CA ARG A 80 -6.90 -22.21 -16.66
C ARG A 80 -7.06 -22.01 -18.18
N GLU A 81 -6.71 -20.83 -18.68
CA GLU A 81 -6.77 -20.55 -20.13
C GLU A 81 -5.76 -21.42 -20.90
N ASN A 82 -4.55 -21.61 -20.36
CA ASN A 82 -3.53 -22.47 -20.95
C ASN A 82 -3.94 -23.95 -20.96
N SER A 83 -4.61 -24.44 -19.91
CA SER A 83 -5.08 -25.84 -19.89
C SER A 83 -6.24 -26.08 -20.84
N GLN A 84 -7.14 -25.10 -21.01
CA GLN A 84 -8.25 -25.18 -21.96
C GLN A 84 -7.75 -25.18 -23.42
N SER A 85 -6.84 -24.26 -23.77
CA SER A 85 -6.26 -24.18 -25.12
C SER A 85 -5.42 -25.41 -25.49
N GLY A 86 -4.69 -26.00 -24.51
CA GLY A 86 -4.00 -27.27 -24.70
C GLY A 86 -4.96 -28.42 -25.05
N ASN A 87 -6.06 -28.55 -24.29
CA ASN A 87 -7.07 -29.58 -24.54
C ASN A 87 -7.79 -29.41 -25.88
N GLU A 88 -8.00 -28.18 -26.34
CA GLU A 88 -8.60 -27.90 -27.66
C GLU A 88 -7.64 -28.25 -28.81
N THR A 89 -6.35 -28.02 -28.63
CA THR A 89 -5.31 -28.34 -29.62
C THR A 89 -5.13 -29.85 -29.77
N GLU A 90 -5.11 -30.59 -28.65
CA GLU A 90 -5.01 -32.05 -28.63
C GLU A 90 -6.22 -32.71 -29.32
N LYS A 91 -7.44 -32.22 -29.03
CA LYS A 91 -8.65 -32.69 -29.72
C LYS A 91 -8.66 -32.41 -31.22
N GLN A 92 -8.02 -31.34 -31.70
CA GLN A 92 -7.92 -31.08 -33.13
C GLN A 92 -6.88 -31.97 -33.82
N GLN A 93 -5.82 -32.38 -33.12
CA GLN A 93 -4.81 -33.30 -33.66
C GLN A 93 -5.32 -34.75 -33.72
N ASP A 94 -6.14 -35.18 -32.76
CA ASP A 94 -6.70 -36.55 -32.75
C ASP A 94 -7.82 -36.77 -33.80
N ASN A 95 -8.37 -35.70 -34.37
CA ASN A 95 -9.48 -35.75 -35.33
C ASN A 95 -9.05 -35.55 -36.80
N ASN A 96 -7.74 -35.59 -37.11
CA ASN A 96 -7.16 -35.41 -38.44
C ASN A 96 -6.17 -36.53 -38.78
#